data_AF-A0A537ZSA7-F1
#
_entry.id   AF-A0A537ZSA7-F1
#
_cell.length_a   1.000
_cell.length_b   1.000
_cell.length_c   1.000
_cell.angle_alpha   90.00
_cell.angle_beta   90.00
_cell.angle_gamma   90.00
#
_symmetry.space_group_name_H-M   'P 1'
#
loop_
_entity.id
_entity.type
_entity.pdbx_description
1 polymer ?
#
loop_
_entity_poly.entity_id
_entity_poly.type
_entity_poly.pdbx_seq_one_letter_code
_entity_poly.pdbx_strand_id
1 'polypeptide(L)'
;MIAAPLLAAAAIAARPSWTLRQARRVLTNGDFVVTDESQPDQPSYHLVFTPKQAAALGKRGKHAFAFDGDGHDGYTDADVHVRFTLDVRNGLTGFRGPPADTSQPSLPIRAAFYYAWYPEAWTRDAIFPYSLFHPTLGYYDADQASVVRHETEAMSYAHLNAGLYSWWGRGGYPPTDDRFWRYLAVARTTRFRWAIYYEPEGYGDPSAEQIHSDLVYIRDAYASKPAYLKVGGRFVVFVYGGSCETAERWHRANAGVDAFIVLKAFGGYRDCAVQPDGWHEYSGTHAEYELPGNAFMIAPGFDEVRKGEALPRDLTQWRQSIADMVAANDPWQLVISFNEWPEGTAVEDANQWQTPSGYGAYLDALHAGLP
;
A
#
# COMPACT_ATOMS: atom_id res chain seq x y z
N MET A 1 -14.49 -66.47 -41.71
CA MET A 1 -14.89 -65.27 -40.95
C MET A 1 -14.25 -65.40 -39.59
N ILE A 2 -13.37 -64.54 -39.08
CA ILE A 2 -13.23 -63.09 -39.20
C ILE A 2 -11.72 -62.74 -39.15
N ALA A 3 -11.28 -61.86 -40.05
CA ALA A 3 -9.98 -61.22 -40.02
C ALA A 3 -9.96 -60.11 -38.95
N ALA A 4 -8.85 -59.95 -38.22
CA ALA A 4 -8.57 -58.76 -37.44
C ALA A 4 -7.25 -58.13 -37.94
N PRO A 5 -7.28 -56.91 -38.50
CA PRO A 5 -6.09 -56.28 -39.05
C PRO A 5 -5.31 -55.48 -37.99
N LEU A 6 -3.99 -55.53 -38.17
CA LEU A 6 -2.98 -54.49 -37.92
C LEU A 6 -3.48 -53.21 -37.21
N LEU A 7 -3.06 -53.05 -35.97
CA LEU A 7 -3.00 -51.75 -35.29
C LEU A 7 -2.04 -50.84 -36.05
N ALA A 8 -2.61 -49.89 -36.79
CA ALA A 8 -1.88 -48.78 -37.39
C ALA A 8 -1.21 -47.96 -36.28
N ALA A 9 0.10 -47.78 -36.39
CA ALA A 9 0.84 -46.79 -35.62
C ALA A 9 0.20 -45.42 -35.87
N ALA A 10 -0.36 -44.83 -34.81
CA ALA A 10 -0.89 -43.47 -34.85
C ALA A 10 0.24 -42.52 -35.28
N ALA A 11 0.04 -41.86 -36.42
CA ALA A 11 0.89 -40.76 -36.84
C ALA A 11 0.93 -39.70 -35.73
N ILE A 12 2.12 -39.42 -35.20
CA ILE A 12 2.37 -38.24 -34.38
C ILE A 12 2.12 -37.04 -35.29
N ALA A 13 0.89 -36.52 -35.28
CA ALA A 13 0.55 -35.32 -36.04
C ALA A 13 1.54 -34.22 -35.65
N ALA A 14 2.32 -33.74 -36.62
CA ALA A 14 3.25 -32.65 -36.44
C ALA A 14 2.46 -31.42 -35.97
N ARG A 15 2.53 -31.14 -34.66
CA ARG A 15 1.84 -30.00 -34.06
C ARG A 15 2.34 -28.71 -34.71
N PRO A 16 1.45 -27.74 -35.03
CA PRO A 16 1.82 -26.56 -35.78
C PRO A 16 2.86 -25.74 -35.01
N SER A 17 3.98 -25.39 -35.65
CA SER A 17 4.92 -24.38 -35.14
C SER A 17 4.36 -22.99 -35.42
N TRP A 18 4.34 -22.10 -34.44
CA TRP A 18 4.02 -20.70 -34.70
C TRP A 18 5.15 -20.02 -35.47
N THR A 19 4.78 -19.09 -36.34
CA THR A 19 5.68 -18.03 -36.82
C THR A 19 5.85 -16.97 -35.72
N LEU A 20 6.90 -16.14 -35.80
CA LEU A 20 7.08 -15.03 -34.85
C LEU A 20 5.88 -14.08 -34.84
N ARG A 21 5.29 -13.81 -36.01
CA ARG A 21 4.09 -12.98 -36.14
C ARG A 21 2.89 -13.59 -35.41
N GLN A 22 2.69 -14.91 -35.51
CA GLN A 22 1.63 -15.60 -34.78
C GLN A 22 1.88 -15.59 -33.27
N ALA A 23 3.11 -15.82 -32.83
CA ALA A 23 3.47 -15.77 -31.41
C ALA A 23 3.22 -14.38 -30.81
N ARG A 24 3.59 -13.31 -31.51
CA ARG A 24 3.31 -11.93 -31.09
C ARG A 24 1.80 -11.67 -31.01
N ARG A 25 1.01 -12.18 -31.96
CA ARG A 25 -0.47 -12.06 -31.91
C ARG A 25 -1.07 -12.79 -30.73
N VAL A 26 -0.53 -13.96 -30.37
CA VAL A 26 -0.95 -14.68 -29.15
C VAL A 26 -0.63 -13.84 -27.92
N LEU A 27 0.56 -13.26 -27.85
CA LEU A 27 0.96 -12.42 -26.73
C LEU A 27 0.07 -11.17 -26.58
N THR A 28 -0.26 -10.48 -27.68
CA THR A 28 -1.10 -9.27 -27.63
C THR A 28 -2.57 -9.53 -27.34
N ASN A 29 -3.05 -10.74 -27.61
CA ASN A 29 -4.45 -11.11 -27.41
C ASN A 29 -4.65 -11.95 -26.14
N GLY A 30 -3.57 -12.24 -25.42
CA GLY A 30 -3.59 -13.04 -24.21
C GLY A 30 -3.78 -12.18 -22.98
N ASP A 31 -4.27 -12.84 -21.94
CA ASP A 31 -4.38 -12.35 -20.57
C ASP A 31 -3.68 -13.40 -19.70
N PHE A 32 -2.61 -12.98 -19.00
CA PHE A 32 -1.70 -13.90 -18.33
C PHE A 32 -1.62 -13.60 -16.84
N VAL A 33 -2.22 -14.47 -16.03
CA VAL A 33 -1.96 -14.49 -14.57
C VAL A 33 -0.79 -15.41 -14.30
N VAL A 34 0.30 -14.87 -13.76
CA VAL A 34 1.56 -15.60 -13.54
C VAL A 34 2.16 -15.28 -12.18
N THR A 35 2.80 -16.26 -11.57
CA THR A 35 3.52 -16.10 -10.31
C THR A 35 5.01 -16.33 -10.56
N ASP A 36 5.86 -15.41 -10.09
CA ASP A 36 7.31 -15.59 -10.14
C ASP A 36 7.79 -16.43 -8.95
N GLU A 37 7.68 -17.74 -9.08
CA GLU A 37 8.10 -18.73 -8.07
C GLU A 37 9.62 -18.69 -7.78
N SER A 38 10.41 -17.94 -8.57
CA SER A 38 11.85 -17.85 -8.35
C SER A 38 12.27 -16.81 -7.31
N GLN A 39 11.37 -15.91 -6.95
CA GLN A 39 11.62 -14.88 -5.94
C GLN A 39 11.07 -15.33 -4.58
N PRO A 40 11.74 -15.00 -3.45
CA PRO A 40 11.31 -15.44 -2.13
C PRO A 40 9.87 -15.06 -1.76
N ASP A 41 9.41 -13.90 -2.22
CA ASP A 41 8.08 -13.36 -1.94
C ASP A 41 7.00 -13.81 -2.93
N GLN A 42 7.39 -14.55 -3.97
CA GLN A 42 6.53 -15.14 -5.01
C GLN A 42 5.45 -14.18 -5.53
N PRO A 43 5.84 -13.04 -6.15
CA PRO A 43 4.89 -12.04 -6.63
C PRO A 43 4.03 -12.58 -7.78
N SER A 44 2.75 -12.20 -7.77
CA SER A 44 1.81 -12.48 -8.86
C SER A 44 1.62 -11.24 -9.74
N TYR A 45 1.42 -11.47 -11.03
CA TYR A 45 1.21 -10.44 -12.04
C TYR A 45 0.02 -10.80 -12.92
N HIS A 46 -0.71 -9.78 -13.37
CA HIS A 46 -1.74 -9.89 -14.41
C HIS A 46 -1.25 -9.17 -15.67
N LEU A 47 -0.62 -9.91 -16.59
CA LEU A 47 0.08 -9.30 -17.71
C LEU A 47 -0.77 -9.26 -18.98
N VAL A 48 -0.84 -8.07 -19.56
CA VAL A 48 -1.32 -7.80 -20.92
C VAL A 48 -0.27 -7.03 -21.71
N PHE A 49 -0.28 -7.19 -23.04
CA PHE A 49 0.77 -6.63 -23.89
C PHE A 49 0.18 -5.87 -25.08
N THR A 50 0.63 -4.63 -25.26
CA THR A 50 0.35 -3.87 -26.47
C THR A 50 1.11 -4.43 -27.68
N PRO A 51 0.69 -4.14 -28.92
CA PRO A 51 1.48 -4.50 -30.11
C PRO A 51 2.91 -3.94 -30.10
N LYS A 52 3.12 -2.79 -29.47
CA LYS A 52 4.45 -2.17 -29.30
C LYS A 52 5.31 -3.01 -28.34
N GLN A 53 4.79 -3.36 -27.17
CA GLN A 53 5.48 -4.20 -26.18
C GLN A 53 5.79 -5.60 -26.75
N ALA A 54 4.83 -6.23 -27.44
CA ALA A 54 5.02 -7.55 -28.05
C ALA A 54 6.13 -7.59 -29.12
N ALA A 55 6.62 -6.45 -29.62
CA ALA A 55 7.77 -6.40 -30.52
C ALA A 55 9.06 -6.92 -29.88
N ALA A 56 9.17 -6.88 -28.55
CA ALA A 56 10.29 -7.44 -27.80
C ALA A 56 10.37 -8.98 -27.86
N LEU A 57 9.27 -9.66 -28.24
CA LEU A 57 9.28 -11.10 -28.42
C LEU A 57 10.16 -11.49 -29.62
N GLY A 58 11.12 -12.38 -29.40
CA GLY A 58 12.05 -12.92 -30.39
C GLY A 58 11.96 -14.45 -30.51
N LYS A 59 12.36 -15.00 -31.67
CA LYS A 59 12.30 -16.45 -31.91
C LYS A 59 13.44 -17.17 -31.15
N ARG A 60 13.11 -18.21 -30.37
CA ARG A 60 14.05 -19.07 -29.64
C ARG A 60 13.80 -20.54 -30.02
N GLY A 61 14.32 -20.96 -31.17
CA GLY A 61 14.13 -22.31 -31.68
C GLY A 61 12.82 -22.51 -32.48
N LYS A 62 12.37 -23.76 -32.61
CA LYS A 62 11.24 -24.12 -33.50
C LYS A 62 9.86 -23.86 -32.87
N HIS A 63 9.76 -23.97 -31.54
CA HIS A 63 8.48 -23.93 -30.81
C HIS A 63 8.46 -22.93 -29.65
N ALA A 64 9.52 -22.16 -29.45
CA ALA A 64 9.66 -21.24 -28.34
C ALA A 64 10.09 -19.84 -28.79
N PHE A 65 9.72 -18.85 -27.98
CA PHE A 65 9.95 -17.44 -28.22
C PHE A 65 10.39 -16.79 -26.90
N ALA A 66 11.52 -16.08 -26.92
CA ALA A 66 12.00 -15.38 -25.74
C ALA A 66 11.40 -13.97 -25.71
N PHE A 67 10.90 -13.56 -24.54
CA PHE A 67 10.47 -12.20 -24.27
C PHE A 67 11.40 -11.59 -23.22
N ASP A 68 11.80 -10.35 -23.48
CA ASP A 68 12.61 -9.51 -22.59
C ASP A 68 12.23 -8.05 -22.88
N GLY A 69 11.37 -7.48 -22.05
CA GLY A 69 10.75 -6.18 -22.31
C GLY A 69 9.63 -5.88 -21.33
N ASP A 70 8.88 -4.81 -21.60
CA ASP A 70 7.82 -4.36 -20.69
C ASP A 70 6.48 -5.02 -21.02
N GLY A 71 5.72 -5.36 -20.00
CA GLY A 71 4.31 -5.75 -20.07
C GLY A 71 3.50 -4.94 -19.08
N HIS A 72 2.22 -4.72 -19.36
CA HIS A 72 1.35 -4.00 -18.46
C HIS A 72 0.79 -4.97 -17.41
N ASP A 73 1.03 -4.68 -16.13
CA ASP A 73 0.51 -5.43 -15.00
C ASP A 73 -0.79 -4.80 -14.48
N GLY A 74 -1.93 -5.44 -14.73
CA GLY A 74 -3.24 -4.96 -14.32
C GLY A 74 -3.48 -4.98 -12.81
N TYR A 75 -2.67 -5.68 -12.01
CA TYR A 75 -2.79 -5.63 -10.55
C TYR A 75 -2.24 -4.33 -9.96
N THR A 76 -1.27 -3.70 -10.63
CA THR A 76 -0.65 -2.43 -10.22
C THR A 76 -0.92 -1.29 -11.21
N ASP A 77 -1.58 -1.61 -12.33
CA ASP A 77 -1.82 -0.75 -13.50
C ASP A 77 -0.51 -0.10 -14.03
N ALA A 78 0.62 -0.77 -13.81
CA ALA A 78 1.95 -0.28 -14.18
C ALA A 78 2.58 -1.12 -15.29
N ASP A 79 3.38 -0.48 -16.15
CA ASP A 79 4.28 -1.22 -17.03
C ASP A 79 5.47 -1.76 -16.22
N VAL A 80 5.67 -3.08 -16.26
CA VAL A 80 6.74 -3.78 -15.56
C VAL A 80 7.63 -4.53 -16.55
N HIS A 81 8.94 -4.45 -16.31
CA HIS A 81 9.91 -5.17 -17.12
C HIS A 81 9.94 -6.66 -16.74
N VAL A 82 9.64 -7.55 -17.69
CA VAL A 82 9.51 -8.99 -17.48
C VAL A 82 10.29 -9.80 -18.49
N ARG A 83 10.69 -11.01 -18.08
CA ARG A 83 11.38 -11.98 -18.93
C ARG A 83 10.70 -13.34 -18.85
N PHE A 84 10.51 -13.99 -19.99
CA PHE A 84 9.94 -15.34 -20.06
C PHE A 84 10.21 -16.03 -21.39
N THR A 85 9.86 -17.30 -21.48
CA THR A 85 9.76 -18.04 -22.74
C THR A 85 8.30 -18.39 -23.02
N LEU A 86 7.77 -17.92 -24.15
CA LEU A 86 6.48 -18.33 -24.68
C LEU A 86 6.68 -19.56 -25.56
N ASP A 87 6.16 -20.71 -25.12
CA ASP A 87 6.21 -21.97 -25.84
C ASP A 87 4.82 -22.34 -26.38
N VAL A 88 4.78 -22.87 -27.62
CA VAL A 88 3.53 -23.26 -28.29
C VAL A 88 2.75 -24.34 -27.52
N ARG A 89 3.42 -25.16 -26.72
CA ARG A 89 2.84 -26.29 -25.98
C ARG A 89 2.58 -25.95 -24.52
N ASN A 90 3.53 -25.25 -23.91
CA ASN A 90 3.54 -25.05 -22.45
C ASN A 90 3.10 -23.64 -22.04
N GLY A 91 2.77 -22.76 -23.00
CA GLY A 91 2.41 -21.38 -22.70
C GLY A 91 3.61 -20.58 -22.18
N LEU A 92 3.37 -19.70 -21.22
CA LEU A 92 4.41 -18.89 -20.60
C LEU A 92 5.19 -19.74 -19.59
N THR A 93 6.50 -19.82 -19.75
CA THR A 93 7.41 -20.59 -18.88
C THR A 93 8.63 -19.78 -18.49
N GLY A 94 9.21 -20.07 -17.33
CA GLY A 94 10.42 -19.40 -16.84
C GLY A 94 10.22 -17.90 -16.64
N PHE A 95 9.05 -17.51 -16.14
CA PHE A 95 8.71 -16.12 -15.85
C PHE A 95 9.65 -15.50 -14.82
N ARG A 96 10.04 -14.25 -15.04
CA ARG A 96 10.84 -13.42 -14.14
C ARG A 96 10.30 -12.00 -14.17
N GLY A 97 9.83 -11.52 -13.02
CA GLY A 97 9.49 -10.12 -12.78
C GLY A 97 10.68 -9.30 -12.26
N PRO A 98 10.50 -7.99 -12.03
CA PRO A 98 11.51 -7.18 -11.36
C PRO A 98 11.78 -7.67 -9.93
N PRO A 99 13.03 -7.63 -9.43
CA PRO A 99 13.31 -7.91 -8.03
C PRO A 99 12.62 -6.90 -7.12
N ALA A 100 12.20 -7.34 -5.93
CA ALA A 100 11.67 -6.43 -4.92
C ALA A 100 12.75 -5.48 -4.39
N ASP A 101 12.35 -4.26 -4.03
CA ASP A 101 13.16 -3.41 -3.17
C ASP A 101 12.92 -3.84 -1.72
N THR A 102 13.99 -4.25 -1.05
CA THR A 102 13.94 -4.76 0.34
C THR A 102 14.55 -3.79 1.35
N SER A 103 14.88 -2.56 0.92
CA SER A 103 15.41 -1.53 1.81
C SER A 103 14.39 -1.15 2.88
N GLN A 104 14.85 -0.57 3.99
CA GLN A 104 13.96 -0.01 5.00
C GLN A 104 14.43 1.41 5.31
N PRO A 105 13.52 2.37 5.53
CA PRO A 105 13.92 3.70 5.96
C PRO A 105 14.51 3.63 7.38
N SER A 106 15.38 4.59 7.70
CA SER A 106 15.86 4.82 9.06
C SER A 106 15.08 5.96 9.71
N LEU A 107 15.01 5.97 11.04
CA LEU A 107 14.47 7.11 11.79
C LEU A 107 15.32 8.39 11.52
N PRO A 108 14.71 9.58 11.48
CA PRO A 108 13.27 9.82 11.55
C PRO A 108 12.51 9.32 10.31
N ILE A 109 11.41 8.59 10.53
CA ILE A 109 10.56 8.07 9.45
C ILE A 109 9.36 9.00 9.26
N ARG A 110 9.14 9.41 8.00
CA ARG A 110 8.01 10.24 7.60
C ARG A 110 6.89 9.38 7.07
N ALA A 111 5.68 9.54 7.61
CA ALA A 111 4.53 8.77 7.17
C ALA A 111 3.24 9.58 7.19
N ALA A 112 2.21 9.10 6.51
CA ALA A 112 0.86 9.67 6.60
C ALA A 112 -0.16 8.60 6.99
N PHE A 113 -1.15 8.98 7.81
CA PHE A 113 -2.33 8.15 8.02
C PHE A 113 -3.12 8.02 6.72
N TYR A 114 -3.51 6.80 6.36
CA TYR A 114 -4.11 6.47 5.08
C TYR A 114 -5.34 5.57 5.26
N TYR A 115 -6.40 5.86 4.53
CA TYR A 115 -7.71 5.22 4.68
C TYR A 115 -8.16 4.57 3.36
N ALA A 116 -8.25 3.24 3.37
CA ALA A 116 -8.66 2.43 2.22
C ALA A 116 -10.14 2.04 2.25
N TRP A 117 -10.98 2.85 2.91
CA TRP A 117 -12.41 2.57 3.11
C TRP A 117 -13.31 3.25 2.09
N TYR A 118 -12.76 3.62 0.95
CA TYR A 118 -13.52 4.13 -0.19
C TYR A 118 -13.87 2.95 -1.10
N PRO A 119 -15.10 2.86 -1.60
CA PRO A 119 -16.11 3.92 -1.67
C PRO A 119 -17.05 4.03 -0.47
N GLU A 120 -16.92 3.18 0.56
CA GLU A 120 -17.85 3.10 1.70
C GLU A 120 -17.98 4.44 2.44
N ALA A 121 -16.89 5.18 2.59
CA ALA A 121 -16.87 6.46 3.31
C ALA A 121 -17.37 7.66 2.49
N TRP A 122 -17.64 7.51 1.18
CA TRP A 122 -18.19 8.63 0.39
C TRP A 122 -19.63 8.97 0.75
N THR A 123 -20.39 8.04 1.33
CA THR A 123 -21.77 8.28 1.77
C THR A 123 -21.92 7.95 3.25
N ARG A 124 -22.34 8.92 4.07
CA ARG A 124 -22.71 8.71 5.47
C ARG A 124 -24.03 9.41 5.76
N ASP A 125 -24.92 8.75 6.50
CA ASP A 125 -26.24 9.30 6.88
C ASP A 125 -27.04 9.92 5.71
N ALA A 126 -27.01 9.25 4.54
CA ALA A 126 -27.62 9.69 3.28
C ALA A 126 -27.07 11.00 2.69
N ILE A 127 -25.90 11.47 3.14
CA ILE A 127 -25.18 12.60 2.57
C ILE A 127 -24.09 12.07 1.64
N PHE A 128 -24.08 12.56 0.39
CA PHE A 128 -23.06 12.26 -0.62
C PHE A 128 -22.64 13.53 -1.39
N PRO A 129 -21.33 13.76 -1.59
CA PRO A 129 -20.24 13.12 -0.86
C PRO A 129 -20.27 13.53 0.62
N TYR A 130 -19.84 12.66 1.53
CA TYR A 130 -19.55 13.03 2.90
C TYR A 130 -18.12 13.60 3.01
N SER A 131 -17.91 14.75 2.39
CA SER A 131 -16.64 15.49 2.38
C SER A 131 -16.92 16.96 2.06
N LEU A 132 -16.10 17.86 2.62
CA LEU A 132 -16.11 19.28 2.26
C LEU A 132 -15.32 19.58 0.98
N PHE A 133 -14.41 18.67 0.61
CA PHE A 133 -13.43 18.85 -0.45
C PHE A 133 -13.66 17.86 -1.59
N HIS A 134 -13.10 18.17 -2.76
CA HIS A 134 -13.39 17.46 -3.99
C HIS A 134 -12.08 16.86 -4.53
N PRO A 135 -11.81 15.56 -4.26
CA PRO A 135 -10.59 14.89 -4.71
C PRO A 135 -10.46 15.01 -6.23
N THR A 136 -9.24 15.22 -6.73
CA THR A 136 -9.02 15.33 -8.19
C THR A 136 -9.16 14.00 -8.91
N LEU A 137 -8.97 12.89 -8.18
CA LEU A 137 -9.30 11.53 -8.62
C LEU A 137 -10.81 11.23 -8.60
N GLY A 138 -11.65 12.17 -8.14
CA GLY A 138 -13.08 11.98 -7.96
C GLY A 138 -13.41 11.14 -6.72
N TYR A 139 -14.66 10.68 -6.62
CA TYR A 139 -15.09 9.78 -5.54
C TYR A 139 -14.72 8.34 -5.89
N TYR A 140 -13.45 8.02 -5.69
CA TYR A 140 -12.81 6.79 -6.17
C TYR A 140 -13.17 5.53 -5.36
N ASP A 141 -12.75 4.39 -5.88
CA ASP A 141 -12.78 3.11 -5.19
C ASP A 141 -11.34 2.71 -4.86
N ALA A 142 -11.06 2.41 -3.59
CA ALA A 142 -9.74 2.04 -3.09
C ALA A 142 -9.23 0.69 -3.65
N ASP A 143 -10.07 -0.06 -4.36
CA ASP A 143 -9.68 -1.29 -5.07
C ASP A 143 -9.03 -1.02 -6.43
N GLN A 144 -9.16 0.20 -6.98
CA GLN A 144 -8.68 0.52 -8.32
C GLN A 144 -7.15 0.64 -8.34
N ALA A 145 -6.50 -0.22 -9.13
CA ALA A 145 -5.03 -0.25 -9.22
C ALA A 145 -4.43 1.10 -9.63
N SER A 146 -5.11 1.86 -10.49
CA SER A 146 -4.69 3.21 -10.89
C SER A 146 -4.71 4.22 -9.74
N VAL A 147 -5.70 4.12 -8.84
CA VAL A 147 -5.84 4.97 -7.65
C VAL A 147 -4.72 4.64 -6.67
N VAL A 148 -4.58 3.36 -6.32
CA VAL A 148 -3.54 2.88 -5.41
C VAL A 148 -2.14 3.26 -5.89
N ARG A 149 -1.87 3.13 -7.21
CA ARG A 149 -0.60 3.58 -7.80
C ARG A 149 -0.42 5.08 -7.66
N HIS A 150 -1.39 5.88 -8.10
CA HIS A 150 -1.30 7.34 -8.05
C HIS A 150 -1.05 7.85 -6.63
N GLU A 151 -1.77 7.33 -5.64
CA GLU A 151 -1.62 7.77 -4.24
C GLU A 151 -0.28 7.34 -3.64
N THR A 152 0.22 6.14 -3.97
CA THR A 152 1.56 5.70 -3.58
C THR A 152 2.65 6.58 -4.20
N GLU A 153 2.50 6.96 -5.46
CA GLU A 153 3.38 7.89 -6.16
C GLU A 153 3.30 9.30 -5.56
N ALA A 154 2.10 9.78 -5.19
CA ALA A 154 1.88 11.08 -4.57
C ALA A 154 2.55 11.19 -3.19
N MET A 155 2.43 10.16 -2.35
CA MET A 155 3.13 10.13 -1.06
C MET A 155 4.65 10.02 -1.24
N SER A 156 5.11 9.26 -2.23
CA SER A 156 6.55 9.19 -2.57
C SER A 156 7.07 10.53 -3.08
N TYR A 157 6.30 11.23 -3.92
CA TYR A 157 6.58 12.59 -4.37
C TYR A 157 6.72 13.53 -3.18
N ALA A 158 5.82 13.45 -2.20
CA ALA A 158 5.88 14.25 -0.98
C ALA A 158 7.02 13.90 0.00
N HIS A 159 7.97 13.04 -0.41
CA HIS A 159 9.10 12.56 0.41
C HIS A 159 8.67 11.83 1.70
N LEU A 160 7.46 11.25 1.70
CA LEU A 160 7.03 10.33 2.74
C LEU A 160 7.67 8.97 2.50
N ASN A 161 8.11 8.32 3.57
CA ASN A 161 8.72 7.00 3.52
C ASN A 161 7.68 5.88 3.61
N ALA A 162 6.55 6.15 4.27
CA ALA A 162 5.52 5.14 4.47
C ALA A 162 4.09 5.68 4.54
N GLY A 163 3.12 4.79 4.34
CA GLY A 163 1.71 5.00 4.67
C GLY A 163 1.31 4.17 5.89
N LEU A 164 0.52 4.74 6.80
CA LEU A 164 -0.08 4.07 7.94
C LEU A 164 -1.51 3.68 7.58
N TYR A 165 -1.67 2.43 7.14
CA TYR A 165 -2.88 1.91 6.53
C TYR A 165 -3.94 1.53 7.59
N SER A 166 -5.04 2.27 7.63
CA SER A 166 -6.21 1.98 8.49
C SER A 166 -6.73 0.58 8.22
N TRP A 167 -6.66 -0.29 9.24
CA TRP A 167 -6.99 -1.71 9.15
C TRP A 167 -8.02 -2.10 10.19
N TRP A 168 -9.12 -2.70 9.72
CA TRP A 168 -10.36 -2.92 10.49
C TRP A 168 -10.55 -4.36 10.98
N GLY A 169 -9.49 -5.15 11.08
CA GLY A 169 -9.61 -6.56 11.44
C GLY A 169 -9.65 -7.48 10.22
N ARG A 170 -9.36 -8.76 10.45
CA ARG A 170 -9.45 -9.80 9.43
C ARG A 170 -10.90 -9.97 8.95
N GLY A 171 -11.15 -9.79 7.65
CA GLY A 171 -12.49 -9.76 7.07
C GLY A 171 -13.41 -8.68 7.67
N GLY A 172 -12.83 -7.61 8.23
CA GLY A 172 -13.57 -6.50 8.84
C GLY A 172 -14.32 -5.64 7.83
N TYR A 173 -15.15 -4.72 8.34
CA TYR A 173 -15.81 -3.68 7.53
C TYR A 173 -15.42 -2.30 8.07
N PRO A 174 -15.02 -1.34 7.21
CA PRO A 174 -14.79 -1.46 5.75
C PRO A 174 -13.75 -2.55 5.37
N PRO A 175 -13.79 -3.12 4.15
CA PRO A 175 -13.08 -4.35 3.77
C PRO A 175 -11.57 -4.17 3.57
N THR A 176 -10.92 -3.41 4.45
CA THR A 176 -9.52 -2.98 4.38
C THR A 176 -8.51 -4.15 4.39
N ASP A 177 -8.85 -5.29 5.01
CA ASP A 177 -8.06 -6.54 4.92
C ASP A 177 -7.95 -7.04 3.47
N ASP A 178 -9.08 -7.14 2.76
CA ASP A 178 -9.15 -7.66 1.38
C ASP A 178 -8.47 -6.73 0.36
N ARG A 179 -8.26 -5.47 0.74
CA ARG A 179 -7.67 -4.43 -0.10
C ARG A 179 -6.15 -4.35 0.01
N PHE A 180 -5.60 -4.61 1.20
CA PHE A 180 -4.24 -4.19 1.55
C PHE A 180 -3.13 -4.80 0.67
N TRP A 181 -3.34 -6.00 0.14
CA TRP A 181 -2.35 -6.64 -0.74
C TRP A 181 -2.02 -5.79 -1.98
N ARG A 182 -2.96 -4.99 -2.50
CA ARG A 182 -2.77 -4.12 -3.68
C ARG A 182 -1.73 -3.04 -3.39
N TYR A 183 -1.81 -2.44 -2.21
CA TYR A 183 -0.89 -1.41 -1.74
C TYR A 183 0.53 -1.95 -1.58
N LEU A 184 0.67 -3.16 -1.03
CA LEU A 184 1.94 -3.85 -0.92
C LEU A 184 2.51 -4.24 -2.30
N ALA A 185 1.66 -4.61 -3.26
CA ALA A 185 2.08 -4.96 -4.62
C ALA A 185 2.60 -3.73 -5.39
N VAL A 186 1.88 -2.60 -5.33
CA VAL A 186 2.28 -1.33 -5.95
C VAL A 186 3.61 -0.82 -5.41
N ALA A 187 3.81 -0.87 -4.08
CA ALA A 187 5.03 -0.39 -3.45
C ALA A 187 6.22 -1.38 -3.52
N ARG A 188 6.02 -2.60 -4.03
CA ARG A 188 6.98 -3.71 -3.95
C ARG A 188 8.37 -3.40 -4.50
N THR A 189 8.44 -2.65 -5.60
CA THR A 189 9.69 -2.31 -6.29
C THR A 189 10.16 -0.89 -6.01
N THR A 190 9.53 -0.19 -5.07
CA THR A 190 9.87 1.19 -4.67
C THR A 190 10.48 1.20 -3.27
N ARG A 191 10.93 2.37 -2.80
CA ARG A 191 11.39 2.54 -1.42
C ARG A 191 10.25 2.88 -0.44
N PHE A 192 9.03 3.05 -0.94
CA PHE A 192 7.86 3.36 -0.11
C PHE A 192 7.41 2.11 0.66
N ARG A 193 7.00 2.29 1.92
CA ARG A 193 6.57 1.18 2.78
C ARG A 193 5.15 1.37 3.30
N TRP A 194 4.54 0.28 3.74
CA TRP A 194 3.24 0.32 4.41
C TRP A 194 3.35 -0.31 5.79
N ALA A 195 2.71 0.31 6.78
CA ALA A 195 2.50 -0.26 8.11
C ALA A 195 1.00 -0.31 8.40
N ILE A 196 0.59 -1.22 9.27
CA ILE A 196 -0.80 -1.26 9.73
C ILE A 196 -1.03 -0.16 10.76
N TYR A 197 -2.18 0.51 10.65
CA TYR A 197 -2.83 1.27 11.70
C TYR A 197 -4.05 0.47 12.21
N TYR A 198 -3.91 -0.14 13.38
CA TYR A 198 -4.86 -1.08 13.95
C TYR A 198 -6.02 -0.32 14.59
N GLU A 199 -7.15 -0.26 13.88
CA GLU A 199 -8.38 0.43 14.29
C GLU A 199 -9.16 -0.26 15.42
N PRO A 200 -9.26 -1.62 15.50
CA PRO A 200 -10.18 -2.26 16.45
C PRO A 200 -9.99 -1.88 17.92
N GLU A 201 -8.78 -1.46 18.33
CA GLU A 201 -8.52 -0.98 19.70
C GLU A 201 -9.27 0.33 20.02
N GLY A 202 -9.51 1.20 19.03
CA GLY A 202 -10.17 2.49 19.25
C GLY A 202 -11.69 2.41 19.32
N TYR A 203 -12.26 1.30 18.85
CA TYR A 203 -13.70 1.08 18.76
C TYR A 203 -14.19 -0.08 19.64
N GLY A 204 -13.29 -0.76 20.34
CA GLY A 204 -13.60 -1.91 21.16
C GLY A 204 -12.54 -2.17 22.22
N ASP A 205 -12.56 -3.38 22.80
CA ASP A 205 -11.62 -3.82 23.82
C ASP A 205 -11.12 -5.23 23.47
N PRO A 206 -10.28 -5.37 22.42
CA PRO A 206 -9.86 -6.68 21.94
C PRO A 206 -9.03 -7.39 23.02
N SER A 207 -9.28 -8.70 23.20
CA SER A 207 -8.53 -9.50 24.18
C SER A 207 -7.07 -9.67 23.77
N ALA A 208 -6.20 -10.01 24.71
CA ALA A 208 -4.78 -10.27 24.41
C ALA A 208 -4.61 -11.41 23.39
N GLU A 209 -5.49 -12.42 23.42
CA GLU A 209 -5.51 -13.54 22.48
C GLU A 209 -5.91 -13.09 21.08
N GLN A 210 -6.90 -12.20 20.96
CA GLN A 210 -7.31 -11.62 19.69
C GLN A 210 -6.16 -10.79 19.09
N ILE A 211 -5.56 -9.90 19.88
CA ILE A 211 -4.41 -9.09 19.45
C ILE A 211 -3.25 -10.00 19.01
N HIS A 212 -2.94 -11.05 19.77
CA HIS A 212 -1.89 -12.00 19.39
C HIS A 212 -2.18 -12.69 18.06
N SER A 213 -3.42 -13.17 17.88
CA SER A 213 -3.87 -13.78 16.63
C SER A 213 -3.75 -12.82 15.45
N ASP A 214 -4.13 -11.56 15.64
CA ASP A 214 -4.04 -10.54 14.59
C ASP A 214 -2.59 -10.17 14.28
N LEU A 215 -1.72 -10.05 15.28
CA LEU A 215 -0.29 -9.80 15.07
C LEU A 215 0.37 -10.95 14.30
N VAL A 216 0.01 -12.21 14.59
CA VAL A 216 0.46 -13.38 13.82
C VAL A 216 -0.05 -13.30 12.37
N TYR A 217 -1.32 -12.95 12.18
CA TYR A 217 -1.89 -12.79 10.85
C TYR A 217 -1.19 -11.67 10.05
N ILE A 218 -1.01 -10.49 10.65
CA ILE A 218 -0.30 -9.35 10.05
C ILE A 218 1.12 -9.76 9.66
N ARG A 219 1.84 -10.46 10.57
CA ARG A 219 3.20 -10.95 10.31
C ARG A 219 3.26 -11.82 9.05
N ASP A 220 2.36 -12.79 8.98
CA ASP A 220 2.43 -13.85 7.98
C ASP A 220 1.84 -13.40 6.62
N ALA A 221 0.73 -12.66 6.65
CA ALA A 221 0.03 -12.20 5.46
C ALA A 221 0.67 -10.95 4.83
N TYR A 222 1.12 -9.99 5.65
CA TYR A 222 1.55 -8.68 5.17
C TYR A 222 3.03 -8.40 5.43
N ALA A 223 3.52 -8.61 6.66
CA ALA A 223 4.89 -8.25 7.01
C ALA A 223 5.95 -9.17 6.40
N SER A 224 5.53 -10.31 5.86
CA SER A 224 6.34 -11.17 5.00
C SER A 224 6.61 -10.54 3.63
N LYS A 225 5.82 -9.54 3.20
CA LYS A 225 5.99 -8.85 1.92
C LYS A 225 7.08 -7.78 1.99
N PRO A 226 7.86 -7.57 0.89
CA PRO A 226 8.97 -6.62 0.88
C PRO A 226 8.59 -5.17 1.20
N ALA A 227 7.39 -4.76 0.79
CA ALA A 227 6.88 -3.40 0.97
C ALA A 227 6.37 -3.09 2.39
N TYR A 228 6.41 -4.05 3.32
CA TYR A 228 5.97 -3.78 4.69
C TYR A 228 7.08 -3.09 5.50
N LEU A 229 6.70 -2.07 6.28
CA LEU A 229 7.62 -1.27 7.08
C LEU A 229 8.20 -2.07 8.25
N LYS A 230 9.51 -1.99 8.44
CA LYS A 230 10.23 -2.62 9.55
C LYS A 230 11.22 -1.65 10.18
N VAL A 231 11.30 -1.67 11.51
CA VAL A 231 12.30 -0.94 12.29
C VAL A 231 13.11 -1.96 13.07
N GLY A 232 14.43 -1.98 12.87
CA GLY A 232 15.31 -2.97 13.49
C GLY A 232 14.97 -4.42 13.14
N GLY A 233 14.36 -4.67 11.97
CA GLY A 233 13.91 -6.00 11.53
C GLY A 233 12.52 -6.41 12.04
N ARG A 234 11.95 -5.67 12.99
CA ARG A 234 10.61 -5.89 13.56
C ARG A 234 9.56 -5.17 12.72
N PHE A 235 8.44 -5.83 12.44
CA PHE A 235 7.38 -5.24 11.61
C PHE A 235 6.55 -4.23 12.41
N VAL A 236 6.29 -3.07 11.82
CA VAL A 236 5.69 -1.94 12.53
C VAL A 236 4.16 -2.03 12.53
N VAL A 237 3.55 -1.87 13.70
CA VAL A 237 2.09 -1.76 13.88
C VAL A 237 1.80 -0.53 14.73
N PHE A 238 1.10 0.44 14.14
CA PHE A 238 0.49 1.54 14.86
C PHE A 238 -0.89 1.10 15.37
N VAL A 239 -1.35 1.66 16.50
CA VAL A 239 -2.60 1.24 17.14
C VAL A 239 -3.44 2.45 17.54
N TYR A 240 -4.68 2.50 17.08
CA TYR A 240 -5.62 3.58 17.44
C TYR A 240 -6.20 3.38 18.84
N GLY A 241 -5.36 3.41 19.88
CA GLY A 241 -5.82 3.23 21.24
C GLY A 241 -4.69 3.30 22.24
N GLY A 242 -5.00 3.80 23.45
CA GLY A 242 -3.99 4.18 24.42
C GLY A 242 -4.52 4.24 25.85
N SER A 243 -3.95 3.41 26.71
CA SER A 243 -4.01 3.46 28.16
C SER A 243 -2.83 2.65 28.72
N CYS A 244 -2.54 2.74 30.03
CA CYS A 244 -1.51 1.86 30.60
C CYS A 244 -1.93 0.38 30.55
N GLU A 245 -3.23 0.09 30.68
CA GLU A 245 -3.77 -1.25 30.52
C GLU A 245 -3.64 -1.77 29.08
N THR A 246 -3.90 -0.92 28.09
CA THR A 246 -3.66 -1.19 26.67
C THR A 246 -2.19 -1.53 26.44
N ALA A 247 -1.26 -0.74 26.98
CA ALA A 247 0.18 -0.99 26.84
C ALA A 247 0.60 -2.35 27.42
N GLU A 248 0.12 -2.68 28.61
CA GLU A 248 0.37 -4.00 29.21
C GLU A 248 -0.24 -5.15 28.40
N ARG A 249 -1.46 -4.97 27.89
CA ARG A 249 -2.17 -5.97 27.09
C ARG A 249 -1.46 -6.23 25.77
N TRP A 250 -1.07 -5.19 25.05
CA TRP A 250 -0.34 -5.29 23.79
C TRP A 250 1.06 -5.87 23.99
N HIS A 251 1.75 -5.52 25.07
CA HIS A 251 3.03 -6.13 25.42
C HIS A 251 2.90 -7.65 25.63
N ARG A 252 1.88 -8.11 26.37
CA ARG A 252 1.61 -9.55 26.55
C ARG A 252 1.25 -10.24 25.24
N ALA A 253 0.39 -9.62 24.43
CA ALA A 253 -0.04 -10.16 23.14
C ALA A 253 1.10 -10.26 22.12
N ASN A 254 2.10 -9.36 22.18
CA ASN A 254 3.24 -9.35 21.27
C ASN A 254 4.35 -10.35 21.64
N ALA A 255 4.22 -11.06 22.77
CA ALA A 255 5.20 -12.06 23.19
C ALA A 255 5.36 -13.17 22.13
N GLY A 256 6.59 -13.37 21.66
CA GLY A 256 6.91 -14.37 20.62
C GLY A 256 6.56 -13.97 19.19
N VAL A 257 5.90 -12.82 18.99
CA VAL A 257 5.61 -12.26 17.65
C VAL A 257 6.65 -11.21 17.25
N ASP A 258 7.11 -10.40 18.21
CA ASP A 258 8.19 -9.42 18.05
C ASP A 258 7.88 -8.28 17.04
N ALA A 259 6.63 -7.80 17.01
CA ALA A 259 6.24 -6.60 16.27
C ALA A 259 6.79 -5.34 16.96
N PHE A 260 7.08 -4.27 16.20
CA PHE A 260 7.39 -2.94 16.73
C PHE A 260 6.07 -2.16 16.92
N ILE A 261 5.66 -1.93 18.16
CA ILE A 261 4.33 -1.40 18.50
C ILE A 261 4.38 0.10 18.77
N VAL A 262 3.54 0.87 18.09
CA VAL A 262 3.36 2.31 18.31
C VAL A 262 1.93 2.59 18.76
N LEU A 263 1.72 2.86 20.05
CA LEU A 263 0.38 3.11 20.60
C LEU A 263 0.00 4.58 20.53
N LYS A 264 -1.31 4.87 20.58
CA LYS A 264 -1.79 6.24 20.75
C LYS A 264 -1.50 6.71 22.18
N ALA A 265 -0.98 7.93 22.32
CA ALA A 265 -0.70 8.55 23.60
C ALA A 265 -1.99 9.00 24.31
N PHE A 266 -1.85 9.30 25.59
CA PHE A 266 -2.90 9.82 26.46
C PHE A 266 -2.26 10.54 27.66
N GLY A 267 -3.03 11.29 28.44
CA GLY A 267 -2.50 11.97 29.63
C GLY A 267 -1.81 10.99 30.59
N GLY A 268 -0.51 11.18 30.86
CA GLY A 268 0.28 10.31 31.74
C GLY A 268 0.92 9.08 31.08
N TYR A 269 0.91 8.96 29.75
CA TYR A 269 1.46 7.80 29.02
C TYR A 269 2.92 7.43 29.41
N ARG A 270 3.74 8.43 29.78
CA ARG A 270 5.14 8.24 30.20
C ARG A 270 5.28 7.53 31.54
N ASP A 271 4.23 7.54 32.37
CA ASP A 271 4.26 6.99 33.71
C ASP A 271 3.79 5.52 33.75
N CYS A 272 3.40 4.94 32.62
CA CYS A 272 3.03 3.53 32.56
C CYS A 272 4.23 2.63 32.86
N ALA A 273 4.00 1.60 33.69
CA ALA A 273 5.02 0.60 34.04
C ALA A 273 5.53 -0.18 32.82
N VAL A 274 4.66 -0.36 31.81
CA VAL A 274 5.01 -0.96 30.52
C VAL A 274 4.90 0.11 29.45
N GLN A 275 5.96 0.25 28.65
CA GLN A 275 6.02 1.17 27.51
C GLN A 275 6.01 0.36 26.20
N PRO A 276 5.29 0.81 25.17
CA PRO A 276 5.43 0.31 23.80
C PRO A 276 6.76 0.79 23.19
N ASP A 277 7.03 0.43 21.94
CA ASP A 277 8.24 0.86 21.23
C ASP A 277 8.19 2.34 20.81
N GLY A 278 6.99 2.91 20.74
CA GLY A 278 6.78 4.34 20.55
C GLY A 278 5.36 4.77 20.83
N TRP A 279 5.17 6.09 20.89
CA TRP A 279 3.86 6.72 21.03
C TRP A 279 3.58 7.65 19.85
N HIS A 280 2.33 7.74 19.42
CA HIS A 280 1.86 8.77 18.50
C HIS A 280 0.61 9.43 19.07
N GLU A 281 0.15 10.53 18.50
CA GLU A 281 -1.19 11.07 18.79
C GLU A 281 -1.90 11.29 17.44
N TYR A 282 -3.23 11.21 17.46
CA TYR A 282 -4.08 11.55 16.33
C TYR A 282 -5.02 12.68 16.76
N SER A 283 -4.68 13.91 16.38
CA SER A 283 -5.49 15.10 16.66
C SER A 283 -5.57 15.97 15.41
N GLY A 284 -6.67 15.88 14.67
CA GLY A 284 -6.91 16.76 13.51
C GLY A 284 -7.14 18.22 13.90
N THR A 285 -7.56 18.50 15.14
CA THR A 285 -7.93 19.85 15.58
C THR A 285 -6.73 20.76 15.90
N HIS A 286 -5.51 20.24 15.88
CA HIS A 286 -4.28 21.01 16.09
C HIS A 286 -3.41 20.97 14.83
N ALA A 287 -2.84 22.12 14.44
CA ALA A 287 -1.92 22.17 13.30
C ALA A 287 -0.65 21.35 13.54
N GLU A 288 -0.20 21.32 14.80
CA GLU A 288 0.99 20.62 15.26
C GLU A 288 0.69 19.97 16.61
N TYR A 289 1.29 18.80 16.82
CA TYR A 289 1.35 18.16 18.12
C TYR A 289 2.67 17.40 18.24
N GLU A 290 3.43 17.69 19.29
CA GLU A 290 4.71 17.02 19.56
C GLU A 290 4.60 16.10 20.79
N LEU A 291 5.07 14.88 20.62
CA LEU A 291 5.41 13.94 21.69
C LEU A 291 6.93 13.79 21.72
N PRO A 292 7.66 14.63 22.47
CA PRO A 292 9.11 14.69 22.36
C PRO A 292 9.78 13.32 22.59
N GLY A 293 10.69 12.95 21.70
CA GLY A 293 11.37 11.66 21.66
C GLY A 293 10.54 10.52 21.07
N ASN A 294 9.33 10.78 20.59
CA ASN A 294 8.44 9.77 20.02
C ASN A 294 7.95 10.16 18.62
N ALA A 295 7.12 11.21 18.53
CA ALA A 295 6.46 11.56 17.30
C ALA A 295 6.13 13.06 17.23
N PHE A 296 6.23 13.63 16.04
CA PHE A 296 5.72 14.96 15.71
C PHE A 296 4.64 14.80 14.63
N MET A 297 3.47 15.36 14.88
CA MET A 297 2.33 15.24 13.97
C MET A 297 1.89 16.60 13.47
N ILE A 298 1.53 16.66 12.18
CA ILE A 298 1.01 17.86 11.54
C ILE A 298 -0.32 17.58 10.85
N ALA A 299 -1.25 18.54 10.91
CA ALA A 299 -2.52 18.48 10.20
C ALA A 299 -2.74 19.73 9.34
N PRO A 300 -3.23 19.61 8.08
CA PRO A 300 -3.44 20.75 7.21
C PRO A 300 -4.73 21.52 7.54
N GLY A 301 -5.61 20.90 8.33
CA GLY A 301 -6.94 21.38 8.69
C GLY A 301 -7.77 20.23 9.25
N PHE A 302 -8.90 20.56 9.85
CA PHE A 302 -9.89 19.61 10.33
C PHE A 302 -11.24 20.28 10.35
N ASP A 303 -12.20 19.60 9.74
CA ASP A 303 -13.58 20.00 9.71
C ASP A 303 -14.38 18.76 9.27
N GLU A 304 -14.79 17.91 10.23
CA GLU A 304 -15.62 16.74 9.95
C GLU A 304 -17.06 17.13 9.59
N VAL A 305 -17.17 17.87 8.49
CA VAL A 305 -18.43 18.31 7.90
C VAL A 305 -19.32 19.09 8.90
N ARG A 306 -18.62 19.93 9.68
CA ARG A 306 -19.05 21.18 10.33
C ARG A 306 -19.98 21.16 11.55
N LYS A 307 -19.77 20.30 12.57
CA LYS A 307 -20.04 20.74 13.96
C LYS A 307 -19.00 20.28 14.99
N GLY A 308 -18.27 21.25 15.56
CA GLY A 308 -17.24 21.10 16.60
C GLY A 308 -16.21 22.24 16.54
N GLU A 309 -15.08 22.06 17.25
CA GLU A 309 -13.85 22.84 17.01
C GLU A 309 -13.30 22.48 15.62
N ALA A 310 -12.92 23.50 14.84
CA ALA A 310 -12.39 23.33 13.50
C ALA A 310 -10.97 23.92 13.42
N LEU A 311 -10.12 23.27 12.65
CA LEU A 311 -8.82 23.82 12.26
C LEU A 311 -8.94 24.30 10.80
N PRO A 312 -8.95 25.61 10.54
CA PRO A 312 -9.00 26.13 9.18
C PRO A 312 -7.72 25.77 8.43
N ARG A 313 -7.86 25.55 7.13
CA ARG A 313 -6.74 25.27 6.25
C ARG A 313 -5.92 26.53 5.97
N ASP A 314 -4.64 26.51 6.31
CA ASP A 314 -3.69 27.60 6.08
C ASP A 314 -2.35 27.05 5.57
N LEU A 315 -2.04 27.34 4.29
CA LEU A 315 -0.83 26.84 3.64
C LEU A 315 0.46 27.51 4.16
N THR A 316 0.37 28.70 4.74
CA THR A 316 1.52 29.35 5.40
C THR A 316 1.84 28.63 6.69
N GLN A 317 0.82 28.38 7.52
CA GLN A 317 0.95 27.58 8.74
C GLN A 317 1.45 26.17 8.41
N TRP A 318 0.88 25.50 7.40
CA TRP A 318 1.32 24.16 6.98
C TRP A 318 2.82 24.09 6.66
N ARG A 319 3.36 25.08 5.93
CA ARG A 319 4.80 25.15 5.65
C ARG A 319 5.63 25.35 6.90
N GLN A 320 5.14 26.16 7.85
CA GLN A 320 5.80 26.34 9.14
C GLN A 320 5.81 25.03 9.92
N SER A 321 4.66 24.33 9.99
CA SER A 321 4.54 23.03 10.65
C SER A 321 5.44 21.95 10.06
N ILE A 322 5.67 21.96 8.74
CA ILE A 322 6.66 21.07 8.10
C ILE A 322 8.08 21.41 8.59
N ALA A 323 8.43 22.70 8.64
CA ALA A 323 9.75 23.12 9.11
C ALA A 323 9.97 22.75 10.58
N ASP A 324 8.95 22.93 11.43
CA ASP A 324 9.00 22.59 12.84
C ASP A 324 9.08 21.07 13.05
N MET A 325 8.32 20.28 12.29
CA MET A 325 8.40 18.82 12.28
C MET A 325 9.81 18.32 11.93
N VAL A 326 10.44 18.92 10.91
CA VAL A 326 11.83 18.60 10.52
C VAL A 326 12.81 19.00 11.64
N ALA A 327 12.61 20.17 12.25
CA ALA A 327 13.48 20.69 13.30
C ALA A 327 13.40 19.89 14.60
N ALA A 328 12.21 19.39 14.96
CA ALA A 328 12.00 18.55 16.15
C ALA A 328 12.79 17.24 16.08
N ASN A 329 12.95 16.70 14.86
CA ASN A 329 13.73 15.48 14.60
C ASN A 329 13.29 14.28 15.47
N ASP A 330 11.98 14.23 15.78
CA ASP A 330 11.38 13.09 16.47
C ASP A 330 11.42 11.84 15.59
N PRO A 331 11.51 10.62 16.20
CA PRO A 331 11.57 9.36 15.47
C PRO A 331 10.47 9.19 14.41
N TRP A 332 9.25 9.61 14.72
CA TRP A 332 8.11 9.58 13.80
C TRP A 332 7.69 10.99 13.41
N GLN A 333 7.57 11.25 12.12
CA GLN A 333 7.11 12.52 11.57
C GLN A 333 5.85 12.24 10.76
N LEU A 334 4.67 12.53 11.31
CA LEU A 334 3.41 12.00 10.79
C LEU A 334 2.50 13.11 10.25
N VAL A 335 1.91 12.83 9.09
CA VAL A 335 0.90 13.66 8.46
C VAL A 335 -0.49 13.10 8.77
N ILE A 336 -1.33 13.92 9.39
CA ILE A 336 -2.75 13.66 9.63
C ILE A 336 -3.54 14.51 8.62
N SER A 337 -4.01 13.98 7.51
CA SER A 337 -3.86 12.60 6.99
C SER A 337 -3.60 12.67 5.48
N PHE A 338 -3.29 11.55 4.84
CA PHE A 338 -3.22 11.52 3.38
C PHE A 338 -4.61 11.78 2.77
N ASN A 339 -5.61 10.97 3.10
CA ASN A 339 -6.91 10.96 2.41
C ASN A 339 -8.14 10.80 3.31
N GLU A 340 -8.11 11.24 4.57
CA GLU A 340 -9.29 11.21 5.44
C GLU A 340 -10.26 12.35 5.08
N TRP A 341 -10.97 12.18 3.96
CA TRP A 341 -11.86 13.18 3.39
C TRP A 341 -13.04 13.57 4.30
N PRO A 342 -13.71 12.62 5.00
CA PRO A 342 -14.75 12.95 5.98
C PRO A 342 -14.32 13.96 7.03
N GLU A 343 -13.12 13.83 7.60
CA GLU A 343 -12.61 14.75 8.63
C GLU A 343 -12.06 16.06 8.06
N GLY A 344 -11.89 16.15 6.74
CA GLY A 344 -11.26 17.32 6.11
C GLY A 344 -9.76 17.47 6.42
N THR A 345 -9.10 16.41 6.87
CA THR A 345 -7.65 16.37 7.18
C THR A 345 -6.78 15.92 6.00
N ALA A 346 -7.38 15.45 4.91
CA ALA A 346 -6.67 14.96 3.72
C ALA A 346 -5.68 15.98 3.13
N VAL A 347 -4.44 15.57 2.84
CA VAL A 347 -3.45 16.33 2.03
C VAL A 347 -3.44 15.93 0.55
N GLU A 348 -4.11 14.82 0.19
CA GLU A 348 -4.33 14.37 -1.19
C GLU A 348 -4.87 15.53 -2.06
N ASP A 349 -4.53 15.53 -3.36
CA ASP A 349 -4.91 16.61 -4.26
C ASP A 349 -6.43 16.78 -4.37
N ALA A 350 -6.88 18.04 -4.29
CA ALA A 350 -8.28 18.42 -4.43
C ALA A 350 -8.41 19.65 -5.31
N ASN A 351 -9.56 19.81 -5.97
CA ASN A 351 -9.86 20.97 -6.82
C ASN A 351 -9.61 22.32 -6.12
N GLN A 352 -9.73 22.37 -4.80
CA GLN A 352 -9.52 23.55 -3.96
C GLN A 352 -8.05 23.98 -3.84
N TRP A 353 -7.09 23.08 -4.07
CA TRP A 353 -5.66 23.34 -3.91
C TRP A 353 -4.80 22.72 -5.02
N GLN A 354 -5.38 22.51 -6.20
CA GLN A 354 -4.68 22.03 -7.38
C GLN A 354 -3.48 22.92 -7.74
N THR A 355 -2.41 22.27 -8.20
CA THR A 355 -1.20 22.93 -8.69
C THR A 355 -0.73 22.26 -10.00
N PRO A 356 0.18 22.91 -10.76
CA PRO A 356 0.71 22.32 -11.99
C PRO A 356 1.52 21.02 -11.81
N SER A 357 1.91 20.65 -10.57
CA SER A 357 2.59 19.38 -10.31
C SER A 357 1.66 18.17 -10.50
N GLY A 358 0.35 18.38 -10.39
CA GLY A 358 -0.65 17.31 -10.36
C GLY A 358 -0.82 16.63 -9.00
N TYR A 359 -0.15 17.12 -7.95
CA TYR A 359 -0.25 16.58 -6.58
C TYR A 359 -0.81 17.57 -5.55
N GLY A 360 -1.05 18.82 -5.95
CA GLY A 360 -1.70 19.83 -5.11
C GLY A 360 -0.77 20.50 -4.09
N ALA A 361 -1.24 21.63 -3.55
CA ALA A 361 -0.39 22.56 -2.81
C ALA A 361 0.15 22.00 -1.48
N TYR A 362 -0.57 21.06 -0.83
CA TYR A 362 -0.13 20.46 0.44
C TYR A 362 0.99 19.44 0.24
N LEU A 363 0.88 18.57 -0.77
CA LEU A 363 1.95 17.65 -1.13
C LEU A 363 3.14 18.38 -1.75
N ASP A 364 2.92 19.45 -2.53
CA ASP A 364 4.00 20.31 -3.02
C ASP A 364 4.79 20.97 -1.88
N ALA A 365 4.09 21.40 -0.82
CA ALA A 365 4.73 21.95 0.36
C ALA A 365 5.56 20.90 1.11
N LEU A 366 5.07 19.67 1.24
CA LEU A 366 5.83 18.55 1.80
C LEU A 366 7.08 18.25 0.94
N HIS A 367 6.91 18.10 -0.38
CA HIS A 367 8.01 17.87 -1.32
C HIS A 367 9.10 18.94 -1.22
N ALA A 368 8.72 20.21 -1.06
CA ALA A 368 9.67 21.32 -0.96
C ALA A 368 10.33 21.43 0.43
N GLY A 369 9.63 21.03 1.50
CA GLY A 369 10.07 21.21 2.88
C GLY A 369 10.78 20.01 3.50
N LEU A 370 10.57 18.80 2.95
CA LEU A 370 11.17 17.57 3.45
C LEU A 370 12.45 17.19 2.67
N PRO A 371 13.49 16.69 3.36
CA PRO A 371 14.79 16.39 2.76
C PRO A 371 14.82 15.12 1.91
#